data_AF-A0A835UQ17-F1
#
_entry.id   AF-A0A835UQ17-F1
#
_cell.length_a   1.000
_cell.length_b   1.000
_cell.length_c   1.000
_cell.angle_alpha   90.00
_cell.angle_beta   90.00
_cell.angle_gamma   90.00
#
_symmetry.space_group_name_H-M   'P 1'
#
loop_
_entity.id
_entity.type
_entity.pdbx_description
1 polymer ?
#
loop_
_entity_poly.entity_id
_entity_poly.type
_entity_poly.pdbx_seq_one_letter_code
_entity_poly.pdbx_strand_id
1 'polypeptide(L)'
;MEMSAKVTMLCQLAFFALWSFQIRADGVTTLEARQLRDEVRDMFYHAFDGYMQHAFPLDELRPLSCQGEDTLGGYALTLIDSLDTLALLGDRERFGAAVEWIGENVRFDINKTVSVFETTIRVLGGLLSAHLIASDYSTGMKIESYNDELLHLAEDLARRMLPAFETPTGIPFGSVNLLHGVDEHESKITATAGGGTLTLEFGVLGRLTNNSVFEQITKNAVRGIWARRSKINLVGAHINVFSGEWTQK
;
A
#
# COMPACT_ATOMS: atom_id res chain seq x y z
N MET A 1 42.22 19.32 -58.72
CA MET A 1 42.30 18.86 -57.32
C MET A 1 40.89 18.72 -56.72
N GLU A 2 39.92 18.18 -57.47
CA GLU A 2 38.51 18.06 -57.02
C GLU A 2 37.90 16.67 -57.23
N MET A 3 38.62 15.76 -57.91
CA MET A 3 38.09 14.43 -58.25
C MET A 3 38.48 13.35 -57.22
N SER A 4 39.53 13.59 -56.42
CA SER A 4 40.00 12.65 -55.38
C SER A 4 39.18 12.73 -54.09
N ALA A 5 38.59 13.88 -53.76
CA ALA A 5 37.77 14.03 -52.55
C ALA A 5 36.38 13.37 -52.66
N LYS A 6 35.83 13.26 -53.88
CA LYS A 6 34.49 12.69 -54.11
C LYS A 6 34.45 11.17 -53.98
N VAL A 7 35.53 10.47 -54.34
CA VAL A 7 35.59 8.99 -54.26
C VAL A 7 35.79 8.50 -52.82
N THR A 8 36.58 9.22 -52.02
CA THR A 8 36.79 8.89 -50.60
C THR A 8 35.53 9.10 -49.76
N MET A 9 34.71 10.11 -50.10
CA MET A 9 33.45 10.41 -49.40
C MET A 9 32.34 9.38 -49.70
N LEU A 10 32.31 8.79 -50.89
CA LEU A 10 31.37 7.73 -51.26
C LEU A 10 31.67 6.39 -50.58
N CYS A 11 32.94 6.05 -50.35
CA CYS A 11 33.30 4.84 -49.60
C CYS A 11 33.00 4.94 -48.09
N GLN A 12 33.07 6.13 -47.49
CA GLN A 12 32.73 6.32 -46.07
C GLN A 12 31.21 6.26 -45.81
N LEU A 13 30.38 6.69 -46.77
CA LEU A 13 28.93 6.60 -46.67
C LEU A 13 28.40 5.16 -46.86
N ALA A 14 29.07 4.34 -47.67
CA ALA A 14 28.73 2.91 -47.82
C ALA A 14 29.06 2.08 -46.58
N PHE A 15 30.10 2.44 -45.83
CA PHE A 15 30.46 1.78 -44.57
C PHE A 15 29.49 2.11 -43.42
N PHE A 16 28.92 3.31 -43.40
CA PHE A 16 27.91 3.70 -42.40
C PHE A 16 26.52 3.11 -42.70
N ALA A 17 26.17 2.87 -43.97
CA ALA A 17 24.89 2.26 -44.34
C ALA A 17 24.78 0.78 -43.91
N LEU A 18 25.90 0.03 -43.91
CA LEU A 18 25.97 -1.37 -43.45
C LEU A 18 26.03 -1.52 -41.92
N TRP A 19 26.22 -0.42 -41.20
CA TRP A 19 26.23 -0.34 -39.73
C TRP A 19 25.04 0.43 -39.17
N SER A 20 23.95 0.50 -39.94
CA SER A 20 22.63 0.65 -39.34
C SER A 20 22.23 -0.70 -38.74
N PHE A 21 22.95 -1.10 -37.67
CA PHE A 21 22.39 -2.01 -36.68
C PHE A 21 21.12 -1.34 -36.20
N GLN A 22 20.02 -1.78 -36.78
CA GLN A 22 18.70 -1.48 -36.31
C GLN A 22 18.62 -2.14 -34.95
N ILE A 23 18.99 -1.39 -33.91
CA ILE A 23 18.71 -1.76 -32.53
C ILE A 23 17.19 -1.76 -32.44
N ARG A 24 16.56 -2.87 -32.83
CA ARG A 24 15.25 -3.21 -32.32
C ARG A 24 15.49 -3.42 -30.84
N ALA A 25 14.93 -2.55 -30.02
CA ALA A 25 14.63 -2.94 -28.66
C ALA A 25 13.68 -4.14 -28.80
N ASP A 26 14.20 -5.35 -28.68
CA ASP A 26 13.37 -6.54 -28.64
C ASP A 26 12.53 -6.43 -27.37
N GLY A 27 11.25 -6.10 -27.54
CA GLY A 27 10.30 -6.09 -26.44
C GLY A 27 10.05 -7.52 -25.96
N VAL A 28 9.65 -7.65 -24.70
CA VAL A 28 9.31 -8.94 -24.08
C VAL A 28 8.30 -9.68 -24.95
N THR A 29 8.64 -10.88 -25.40
CA THR A 29 7.73 -11.68 -26.23
C THR A 29 6.56 -12.21 -25.40
N THR A 30 5.45 -12.59 -26.03
CA THR A 30 4.32 -13.18 -25.29
C THR A 30 4.69 -14.48 -24.56
N LEU A 31 5.64 -15.26 -25.10
CA LEU A 31 6.12 -16.47 -24.44
C LEU A 31 6.96 -16.12 -23.21
N GLU A 32 7.89 -15.18 -23.36
CA GLU A 32 8.74 -14.70 -22.28
C GLU A 32 7.92 -14.04 -21.16
N ALA A 33 6.93 -13.21 -21.50
CA ALA A 33 6.03 -12.62 -20.52
C ALA A 33 5.26 -13.67 -19.70
N ARG A 34 4.88 -14.80 -20.32
CA ARG A 34 4.24 -15.92 -19.63
C ARG A 34 5.20 -16.62 -18.69
N GLN A 35 6.44 -16.86 -19.13
CA GLN A 35 7.48 -17.47 -18.30
C GLN A 35 7.80 -16.61 -17.08
N LEU A 36 8.01 -15.30 -17.29
CA LEU A 36 8.28 -14.35 -16.20
C LEU A 36 7.11 -14.23 -15.23
N ARG A 37 5.87 -14.24 -15.72
CA ARG A 37 4.68 -14.28 -14.84
C ARG A 37 4.66 -15.55 -13.98
N ASP A 38 4.96 -16.70 -14.57
CA ASP A 38 4.97 -17.98 -13.85
C ASP A 38 6.11 -18.03 -12.83
N GLU A 39 7.28 -17.45 -13.16
CA GLU A 39 8.40 -17.27 -12.22
C GLU A 39 8.04 -16.35 -11.05
N VAL A 40 7.37 -15.22 -11.30
CA VAL A 40 6.88 -14.32 -10.23
C VAL A 40 5.89 -15.03 -9.32
N ARG A 41 5.01 -15.88 -9.87
CA ARG A 41 4.08 -16.69 -9.06
C ARG A 41 4.85 -17.65 -8.14
N ASP A 42 5.87 -18.33 -8.66
CA ASP A 42 6.66 -19.27 -7.87
C ASP A 42 7.48 -18.54 -6.79
N MET A 43 8.00 -17.35 -7.09
CA MET A 43 8.65 -16.48 -6.10
C MET A 43 7.70 -16.01 -5.00
N PHE A 44 6.45 -15.67 -5.34
CA PHE A 44 5.44 -15.31 -4.35
C PHE A 44 5.21 -16.47 -3.36
N TYR A 45 4.97 -17.69 -3.85
CA TYR A 45 4.75 -18.83 -2.95
C TYR A 45 5.99 -19.21 -2.16
N HIS A 46 7.19 -19.07 -2.72
CA HIS A 46 8.42 -19.23 -1.95
C HIS A 46 8.45 -18.29 -0.72
N ALA A 47 8.12 -17.01 -0.91
CA ALA A 47 8.10 -16.03 0.18
C ALA A 47 6.92 -16.24 1.14
N PHE A 48 5.72 -16.45 0.60
CA PHE A 48 4.49 -16.63 1.38
C PHE A 48 4.54 -17.90 2.24
N ASP A 49 4.92 -19.04 1.67
CA ASP A 49 5.05 -20.29 2.43
C ASP A 49 6.16 -20.18 3.48
N GLY A 50 7.26 -19.48 3.16
CA GLY A 50 8.31 -19.17 4.14
C GLY A 50 7.80 -18.34 5.32
N TYR A 51 6.97 -17.32 5.05
CA TYR A 51 6.31 -16.54 6.11
C TYR A 51 5.39 -17.41 6.95
N MET A 52 4.51 -18.20 6.31
CA MET A 52 3.58 -19.09 7.00
C MET A 52 4.29 -20.12 7.87
N GLN A 53 5.47 -20.60 7.47
CA GLN A 53 6.24 -21.59 8.21
C GLN A 53 7.04 -20.99 9.38
N HIS A 54 7.59 -19.79 9.23
CA HIS A 54 8.65 -19.29 10.11
C HIS A 54 8.29 -18.03 10.91
N ALA A 55 7.23 -17.31 10.54
CA ALA A 55 6.90 -16.03 11.14
C ALA A 55 5.44 -15.89 11.55
N PHE A 56 4.51 -16.53 10.84
CA PHE A 56 3.09 -16.48 11.19
C PHE A 56 2.84 -16.90 12.66
N PRO A 57 2.04 -16.15 13.45
CA PRO A 57 1.20 -15.01 13.07
C PRO A 57 1.81 -13.62 13.29
N LEU A 58 3.13 -13.51 13.45
CA LEU A 58 3.82 -12.22 13.60
C LEU A 58 3.70 -11.38 12.30
N ASP A 59 3.97 -10.09 12.40
CA ASP A 59 3.79 -9.17 11.27
C ASP A 59 4.65 -9.53 10.05
N GLU A 60 5.94 -9.81 10.24
CA GLU A 60 6.91 -10.00 9.15
C GLU A 60 7.90 -11.14 9.41
N LEU A 61 8.42 -11.72 8.32
CA LEU A 61 9.52 -12.69 8.34
C LEU A 61 10.87 -11.97 8.24
N ARG A 62 11.82 -12.36 9.10
CA ARG A 62 13.25 -12.09 8.92
C ARG A 62 13.87 -13.25 8.13
N PRO A 63 14.05 -13.12 6.80
CA PRO A 63 14.30 -14.28 5.92
C PRO A 63 15.69 -14.91 6.10
N LEU A 64 16.67 -14.16 6.61
CA LEU A 64 18.01 -14.70 6.84
C LEU A 64 18.11 -15.53 8.12
N SER A 65 17.34 -15.18 9.15
CA SER A 65 17.35 -15.87 10.45
C SER A 65 16.18 -16.84 10.64
N CYS A 66 15.21 -16.87 9.71
CA CYS A 66 13.96 -17.62 9.81
C CYS A 66 13.22 -17.37 11.14
N GLN A 67 13.11 -16.10 11.53
CA GLN A 67 12.38 -15.67 12.73
C GLN A 67 11.31 -14.65 12.32
N GLY A 68 10.17 -14.63 13.01
CA GLY A 68 9.20 -13.55 12.84
C GLY A 68 9.49 -12.34 13.73
N GLU A 69 8.92 -11.20 13.36
CA GLU A 69 8.97 -9.95 14.11
C GLU A 69 7.65 -9.18 13.97
N ASP A 70 7.20 -8.54 15.06
CA ASP A 70 6.09 -7.59 15.03
C ASP A 70 6.62 -6.18 14.78
N THR A 71 6.56 -5.71 13.53
CA THR A 71 7.10 -4.41 13.11
C THR A 71 6.08 -3.27 13.17
N LEU A 72 4.77 -3.55 13.15
CA LEU A 72 3.72 -2.55 13.27
C LEU A 72 2.86 -2.79 14.50
N GLY A 73 1.97 -3.78 14.43
CA GLY A 73 0.86 -3.95 15.37
C GLY A 73 0.71 -5.36 15.91
N GLY A 74 1.38 -6.35 15.33
CA GLY A 74 1.24 -7.76 15.71
C GLY A 74 -0.13 -8.32 15.37
N TYR A 75 -0.59 -8.04 14.15
CA TYR A 75 -1.92 -8.45 13.63
C TYR A 75 -1.79 -9.27 12.34
N ALA A 76 -0.69 -10.02 12.21
CA ALA A 76 -0.34 -10.80 11.02
C ALA A 76 -0.28 -9.94 9.75
N LEU A 77 0.44 -8.81 9.81
CA LEU A 77 0.56 -7.84 8.71
C LEU A 77 0.81 -8.49 7.33
N THR A 78 1.81 -9.38 7.21
CA THR A 78 2.13 -10.03 5.92
C THR A 78 0.96 -10.88 5.41
N LEU A 79 0.19 -11.54 6.29
CA LEU A 79 -0.99 -12.29 5.87
C LEU A 79 -2.05 -11.36 5.27
N ILE A 80 -2.35 -10.24 5.95
CA ILE A 80 -3.34 -9.25 5.50
C ILE A 80 -2.91 -8.64 4.15
N ASP A 81 -1.65 -8.22 4.02
CA ASP A 81 -1.09 -7.63 2.79
C ASP A 81 -1.06 -8.63 1.61
N SER A 82 -1.11 -9.94 1.88
CA SER A 82 -1.04 -10.97 0.85
C SER A 82 -2.39 -11.42 0.32
N LEU A 83 -3.51 -11.02 0.94
CA LEU A 83 -4.85 -11.54 0.61
C LEU A 83 -5.26 -11.27 -0.84
N ASP A 84 -5.10 -10.02 -1.29
CA ASP A 84 -5.47 -9.64 -2.65
C ASP A 84 -4.57 -10.30 -3.70
N THR A 85 -3.31 -10.58 -3.35
CA THR A 85 -2.35 -11.27 -4.21
C THR A 85 -2.68 -12.76 -4.31
N LEU A 86 -3.05 -13.42 -3.20
CA LEU A 86 -3.57 -14.79 -3.22
C LEU A 86 -4.79 -14.90 -4.15
N ALA A 87 -5.70 -13.92 -4.04
CA ALA A 87 -6.86 -13.84 -4.92
C ALA A 87 -6.49 -13.58 -6.39
N LEU A 88 -5.54 -12.68 -6.66
CA LEU A 88 -5.05 -12.38 -8.00
C LEU A 88 -4.40 -13.60 -8.67
N LEU A 89 -3.71 -14.43 -7.90
CA LEU A 89 -3.12 -15.69 -8.35
C LEU A 89 -4.15 -16.83 -8.48
N GLY A 90 -5.40 -16.60 -8.08
CA GLY A 90 -6.49 -17.57 -8.15
C GLY A 90 -6.45 -18.67 -7.08
N ASP A 91 -5.68 -18.48 -6.00
CA ASP A 91 -5.55 -19.44 -4.91
C ASP A 91 -6.69 -19.28 -3.92
N ARG A 92 -7.86 -19.82 -4.30
CA ARG A 92 -9.10 -19.77 -3.53
C ARG A 92 -8.98 -20.44 -2.16
N GLU A 93 -8.21 -21.51 -2.07
CA GLU A 93 -8.08 -22.28 -0.84
C GLU A 93 -7.33 -21.47 0.21
N ARG A 94 -6.13 -20.97 -0.13
CA ARG A 94 -5.34 -20.16 0.81
C ARG A 94 -5.98 -18.80 1.09
N PHE A 95 -6.60 -18.17 0.09
CA PHE A 95 -7.36 -16.94 0.29
C PHE A 95 -8.49 -17.16 1.31
N GLY A 96 -9.32 -18.20 1.10
CA GLY A 96 -10.43 -18.53 2.00
C GLY A 96 -9.98 -18.80 3.43
N ALA A 97 -8.96 -19.65 3.59
CA ALA A 97 -8.41 -19.99 4.91
C ALA A 97 -7.82 -18.76 5.62
N ALA A 98 -7.14 -17.86 4.89
CA ALA A 98 -6.59 -16.64 5.46
C ALA A 98 -7.69 -15.67 5.90
N VAL A 99 -8.74 -15.47 5.10
CA VAL A 99 -9.89 -14.63 5.44
C VAL A 99 -10.58 -15.13 6.71
N GLU A 100 -10.85 -16.43 6.79
CA GLU A 100 -11.46 -17.08 7.96
C GLU A 100 -10.58 -16.88 9.21
N TRP A 101 -9.29 -17.20 9.11
CA TRP A 101 -8.37 -17.03 10.23
C TRP A 101 -8.31 -15.58 10.73
N ILE A 102 -8.26 -14.60 9.82
CA ILE A 102 -8.23 -13.17 10.19
C ILE A 102 -9.51 -12.77 10.94
N GLY A 103 -10.69 -13.14 10.42
CA GLY A 103 -11.97 -12.84 11.08
C GLY A 103 -12.04 -13.40 12.50
N GLU A 104 -11.53 -14.62 12.70
CA GLU A 104 -11.57 -15.30 13.98
C GLU A 104 -10.52 -14.78 14.98
N ASN A 105 -9.31 -14.42 14.51
CA ASN A 105 -8.14 -14.27 15.39
C ASN A 105 -7.64 -12.82 15.53
N VAL A 106 -7.83 -11.94 14.55
CA VAL A 106 -7.30 -10.57 14.59
C VAL A 106 -8.18 -9.67 15.45
N ARG A 107 -7.55 -8.88 16.33
CA ARG A 107 -8.23 -7.87 17.18
C ARG A 107 -7.38 -6.60 17.25
N PHE A 108 -8.02 -5.44 17.29
CA PHE A 108 -7.35 -4.14 17.37
C PHE A 108 -7.52 -3.43 18.72
N ASP A 109 -8.14 -4.07 19.71
CA ASP A 109 -8.21 -3.61 21.10
C ASP A 109 -6.90 -3.87 21.88
N ILE A 110 -5.79 -3.50 21.27
CA ILE A 110 -4.44 -3.75 21.78
C ILE A 110 -3.81 -2.44 22.25
N ASN A 111 -3.07 -2.49 23.37
CA ASN A 111 -2.28 -1.36 23.84
C ASN A 111 -0.99 -1.24 23.03
N LYS A 112 -1.11 -0.76 21.79
CA LYS A 112 0.01 -0.59 20.87
C LYS A 112 -0.15 0.70 20.08
N THR A 113 0.94 1.47 20.01
CA THR A 113 1.03 2.68 19.19
C THR A 113 1.43 2.30 17.78
N VAL A 114 0.61 2.68 16.80
CA VAL A 114 0.81 2.37 15.38
C VAL A 114 0.89 3.64 14.54
N SER A 115 1.59 3.56 13.42
CA SER A 115 1.58 4.63 12.40
C SER A 115 0.20 4.68 11.73
N VAL A 116 -0.42 5.86 11.70
CA VAL A 116 -1.71 6.08 11.02
C VAL A 116 -1.57 5.83 9.52
N PHE A 117 -0.44 6.25 8.94
CA PHE A 117 -0.15 6.09 7.51
C PHE A 117 0.00 4.61 7.15
N GLU A 118 0.93 3.89 7.79
CA GLU A 118 1.22 2.50 7.46
C GLU A 118 0.02 1.59 7.73
N THR A 119 -0.66 1.80 8.86
CA THR A 119 -1.86 1.02 9.22
C THR A 119 -3.00 1.25 8.22
N THR A 120 -3.12 2.46 7.66
CA THR A 120 -4.14 2.75 6.65
C THR A 120 -3.84 2.04 5.34
N ILE A 121 -2.64 2.23 4.77
CA ILE A 121 -2.35 1.71 3.42
C ILE A 121 -2.15 0.20 3.38
N ARG A 122 -1.69 -0.43 4.48
CA ARG A 122 -1.43 -1.86 4.55
C ARG A 122 -2.65 -2.62 5.09
N VAL A 123 -3.04 -2.31 6.33
CA VAL A 123 -4.05 -3.11 7.04
C VAL A 123 -5.47 -2.72 6.64
N LEU A 124 -5.83 -1.44 6.73
CA LEU A 124 -7.17 -1.01 6.35
C LEU A 124 -7.40 -1.26 4.86
N GLY A 125 -6.41 -0.95 4.01
CA GLY A 125 -6.41 -1.28 2.59
C GLY A 125 -6.60 -2.78 2.32
N GLY A 126 -5.79 -3.64 2.93
CA GLY A 126 -5.85 -5.10 2.75
C GLY A 126 -7.15 -5.73 3.24
N LEU A 127 -7.69 -5.27 4.37
CA LEU A 127 -9.00 -5.74 4.87
C LEU A 127 -10.14 -5.34 3.92
N LEU A 128 -10.14 -4.09 3.43
CA LEU A 128 -11.16 -3.60 2.51
C LEU A 128 -11.08 -4.27 1.13
N SER A 129 -9.87 -4.46 0.60
CA SER A 129 -9.68 -5.14 -0.70
C SER A 129 -10.14 -6.59 -0.61
N ALA A 130 -9.73 -7.32 0.43
CA ALA A 130 -10.14 -8.69 0.66
C ALA A 130 -11.64 -8.83 0.93
N HIS A 131 -12.25 -7.90 1.68
CA HIS A 131 -13.71 -7.85 1.86
C HIS A 131 -14.44 -7.76 0.51
N LEU A 132 -14.04 -6.82 -0.35
CA LEU A 132 -14.65 -6.66 -1.68
C LEU A 132 -14.48 -7.92 -2.55
N ILE A 133 -13.30 -8.54 -2.49
CA ILE A 133 -12.99 -9.78 -3.24
C ILE A 133 -13.83 -10.96 -2.74
N ALA A 134 -13.93 -11.13 -1.42
CA ALA A 134 -14.65 -12.23 -0.78
C ALA A 134 -16.19 -12.11 -0.88
N SER A 135 -16.71 -10.90 -1.10
CA SER A 135 -18.15 -10.62 -1.13
C SER A 135 -18.77 -10.68 -2.52
N ASP A 136 -18.01 -10.33 -3.57
CA ASP A 136 -18.56 -10.20 -4.93
C ASP A 136 -18.39 -11.49 -5.75
N TYR A 137 -19.49 -12.03 -6.27
CA TYR A 137 -19.49 -13.17 -7.19
C TYR A 137 -18.67 -12.93 -8.47
N SER A 138 -18.58 -11.68 -8.93
CA SER A 138 -17.91 -11.32 -10.18
C SER A 138 -16.39 -11.55 -10.14
N THR A 139 -15.81 -11.60 -8.92
CA THR A 139 -14.38 -11.78 -8.71
C THR A 139 -13.93 -13.21 -8.96
N GLY A 140 -14.87 -14.16 -8.91
CA GLY A 140 -14.53 -15.57 -8.86
C GLY A 140 -13.70 -15.90 -7.62
N MET A 141 -13.84 -15.18 -6.51
CA MET A 141 -13.16 -15.47 -5.24
C MET A 141 -14.12 -15.42 -4.05
N LYS A 142 -15.43 -15.26 -4.31
CA LYS A 142 -16.46 -15.22 -3.28
C LYS A 142 -16.38 -16.45 -2.36
N ILE A 143 -16.47 -16.19 -1.06
CA ILE A 143 -16.55 -17.20 -0.01
C ILE A 143 -18.02 -17.25 0.45
N GLU A 144 -18.68 -18.42 0.34
CA GLU A 144 -20.12 -18.51 0.63
C GLU A 144 -20.46 -18.35 2.12
N SER A 145 -19.53 -18.71 3.02
CA SER A 145 -19.69 -18.57 4.47
C SER A 145 -19.27 -17.19 5.00
N TYR A 146 -18.70 -16.33 4.17
CA TYR A 146 -18.20 -15.02 4.59
C TYR A 146 -19.35 -14.08 4.94
N ASN A 147 -19.25 -13.41 6.09
CA ASN A 147 -20.29 -12.58 6.67
C ASN A 147 -19.71 -11.26 7.19
N ASP A 148 -18.99 -10.56 6.32
CA ASP A 148 -18.46 -9.20 6.51
C ASP A 148 -17.45 -9.04 7.67
N GLU A 149 -16.83 -10.13 8.14
CA GLU A 149 -15.89 -10.09 9.27
C GLU A 149 -14.75 -9.09 9.03
N LEU A 150 -14.19 -9.06 7.82
CA LEU A 150 -13.12 -8.12 7.47
C LEU A 150 -13.59 -6.66 7.41
N LEU A 151 -14.85 -6.41 7.01
CA LEU A 151 -15.41 -5.06 7.02
C LEU A 151 -15.61 -4.56 8.46
N HIS A 152 -16.07 -5.43 9.35
CA HIS A 152 -16.19 -5.11 10.77
C HIS A 152 -14.83 -4.81 11.41
N LEU A 153 -13.79 -5.58 11.07
CA LEU A 153 -12.41 -5.32 11.49
C LEU A 153 -11.88 -3.98 10.94
N ALA A 154 -12.12 -3.71 9.65
CA ALA A 154 -11.74 -2.44 9.02
C ALA A 154 -12.41 -1.23 9.70
N GLU A 155 -13.69 -1.36 10.05
CA GLU A 155 -14.42 -0.30 10.76
C GLU A 155 -13.88 -0.09 12.18
N ASP A 156 -13.64 -1.16 12.95
CA ASP A 156 -13.05 -1.06 14.30
C ASP A 156 -11.68 -0.38 14.26
N LEU A 157 -10.81 -0.80 13.34
CA LEU A 157 -9.48 -0.22 13.16
C LEU A 157 -9.55 1.27 12.84
N ALA A 158 -10.37 1.66 11.86
CA ALA A 158 -10.51 3.06 11.46
C ALA A 158 -11.08 3.93 12.59
N ARG A 159 -12.03 3.40 13.38
CA ARG A 159 -12.58 4.09 14.56
C ARG A 159 -11.51 4.39 15.60
N ARG A 160 -10.61 3.44 15.85
CA ARG A 160 -9.49 3.61 16.79
C ARG A 160 -8.46 4.63 16.33
N MET A 161 -8.36 4.87 15.02
CA MET A 161 -7.47 5.88 14.46
C MET A 161 -8.08 7.29 14.40
N LEU A 162 -9.39 7.46 14.62
CA LEU A 162 -10.05 8.77 14.59
C LEU A 162 -9.43 9.83 15.52
N PRO A 163 -8.99 9.50 16.76
CA PRO A 163 -8.35 10.48 17.63
C PRO A 163 -7.13 11.16 17.01
N ALA A 164 -6.43 10.51 16.07
CA ALA A 164 -5.29 11.12 15.38
C ALA A 164 -5.66 12.39 14.61
N PHE A 165 -6.92 12.53 14.18
CA PHE A 165 -7.41 13.66 13.39
C PHE A 165 -7.89 14.84 14.26
N GLU A 166 -7.87 14.72 15.59
CA GLU A 166 -8.28 15.75 16.53
C GLU A 166 -7.21 16.84 16.68
N THR A 167 -6.88 17.50 15.56
CA THR A 167 -5.91 18.59 15.50
C THR A 167 -6.58 19.89 15.01
N PRO A 168 -6.08 21.08 15.39
CA PRO A 168 -6.63 22.34 14.90
C PRO A 168 -6.63 22.49 13.38
N THR A 169 -5.72 21.79 12.69
CA THR A 169 -5.60 21.86 11.23
C THR A 169 -6.42 20.79 10.50
N GLY A 170 -6.91 19.78 11.21
CA GLY A 170 -7.53 18.57 10.66
C GLY A 170 -6.53 17.61 10.01
N ILE A 171 -5.23 17.93 9.98
CA ILE A 171 -4.16 17.04 9.52
C ILE A 171 -3.82 16.10 10.68
N PRO A 172 -3.77 14.77 10.49
CA PRO A 172 -3.62 13.86 11.60
C PRO A 172 -2.20 13.86 12.17
N PHE A 173 -2.09 13.47 13.44
CA PHE A 173 -0.83 12.98 14.02
C PHE A 173 -0.27 11.80 13.21
N GLY A 174 1.05 11.58 13.32
CA GLY A 174 1.71 10.46 12.63
C GLY A 174 1.33 9.09 13.21
N SER A 175 1.11 9.04 14.53
CA SER A 175 0.85 7.79 15.25
C SER A 175 -0.34 7.91 16.22
N VAL A 176 -0.90 6.77 16.58
CA VAL A 176 -2.01 6.66 17.54
C VAL A 176 -1.93 5.31 18.27
N ASN A 177 -2.24 5.30 19.56
CA ASN A 177 -2.43 4.06 20.32
C ASN A 177 -3.84 3.52 20.10
N LEU A 178 -3.94 2.24 19.70
CA LEU A 178 -5.22 1.62 19.33
C LEU A 178 -6.20 1.43 20.51
N LEU A 179 -5.73 1.54 21.75
CA LEU A 179 -6.56 1.48 22.95
C LEU A 179 -6.73 2.85 23.63
N HIS A 180 -5.70 3.69 23.63
CA HIS A 180 -5.66 4.92 24.43
C HIS A 180 -5.72 6.22 23.61
N GLY A 181 -5.71 6.14 22.27
CA GLY A 181 -5.68 7.33 21.42
C GLY A 181 -4.28 7.92 21.28
N VAL A 182 -4.17 9.23 21.05
CA VAL A 182 -2.89 9.90 20.79
C VAL A 182 -2.14 10.14 22.11
N ASP A 183 -0.85 9.79 22.16
CA ASP A 183 0.02 10.10 23.31
C ASP A 183 0.21 11.62 23.45
N GLU A 184 0.22 12.14 24.69
CA GLU A 184 0.39 13.58 24.95
C GLU A 184 1.73 14.13 24.43
N HIS A 185 2.75 13.27 24.31
CA HIS A 185 4.08 13.59 23.82
C HIS A 185 4.28 13.24 22.35
N GLU A 186 3.23 12.81 21.65
CA GLU A 186 3.32 12.50 20.21
C GLU A 186 3.81 13.70 19.42
N SER A 187 4.67 13.43 18.43
CA SER A 187 5.19 14.46 17.55
C SER A 187 4.04 15.21 16.86
N LYS A 188 4.04 16.53 17.00
CA LYS A 188 3.14 17.41 16.23
C LYS A 188 3.58 17.57 14.78
N ILE A 189 4.68 16.95 14.37
CA ILE A 189 5.19 17.01 13.00
C ILE A 189 4.81 15.74 12.26
N THR A 190 4.05 15.89 11.17
CA THR A 190 3.62 14.80 10.28
C THR A 190 4.17 15.05 8.88
N ALA A 191 4.49 13.97 8.15
CA ALA A 191 4.86 14.07 6.74
C ALA A 191 3.62 14.36 5.87
N THR A 192 3.79 15.06 4.75
CA THR A 192 2.71 15.33 3.80
C THR A 192 2.00 14.08 3.31
N ALA A 193 2.74 12.99 3.10
CA ALA A 193 2.16 11.68 2.77
C ALA A 193 1.28 11.13 3.90
N GLY A 194 1.71 11.30 5.16
CA GLY A 194 0.97 10.82 6.33
C GLY A 194 -0.40 11.45 6.52
N GLY A 195 -0.58 12.71 6.10
CA GLY A 195 -1.91 13.35 6.06
C GLY A 195 -2.61 13.30 4.70
N GLY A 196 -1.92 12.85 3.65
CA GLY A 196 -2.39 12.90 2.26
C GLY A 196 -2.88 11.57 1.70
N THR A 197 -2.41 10.45 2.23
CA THR A 197 -2.62 9.10 1.67
C THR A 197 -3.56 8.26 2.54
N LEU A 198 -4.69 8.86 2.94
CA LEU A 198 -5.69 8.19 3.80
C LEU A 198 -7.11 8.18 3.18
N THR A 199 -7.33 9.03 2.17
CA THR A 199 -8.68 9.35 1.67
C THR A 199 -9.31 8.18 0.92
N LEU A 200 -8.51 7.33 0.27
CA LEU A 200 -9.03 6.24 -0.54
C LEU A 200 -9.68 5.18 0.36
N GLU A 201 -8.94 4.68 1.33
CA GLU A 201 -9.32 3.59 2.23
C GLU A 201 -10.48 4.02 3.14
N PHE A 202 -10.33 5.17 3.82
CA PHE A 202 -11.41 5.72 4.65
C PHE A 202 -12.65 6.10 3.82
N GLY A 203 -12.47 6.55 2.58
CA GLY A 203 -13.57 6.88 1.68
C GLY A 203 -14.35 5.64 1.23
N VAL A 204 -13.65 4.54 0.92
CA VAL A 204 -14.26 3.24 0.61
C VAL A 204 -15.00 2.72 1.84
N LEU A 205 -14.37 2.72 3.01
CA LEU A 205 -14.99 2.30 4.27
C LEU A 205 -16.27 3.10 4.55
N GLY A 206 -16.24 4.43 4.39
CA GLY A 206 -17.41 5.28 4.62
C GLY A 206 -18.59 4.97 3.70
N ARG A 207 -18.34 4.50 2.47
CA ARG A 207 -19.39 4.04 1.54
C ARG A 207 -19.95 2.69 1.97
N LEU A 208 -19.08 1.73 2.31
CA LEU A 208 -19.48 0.38 2.70
C LEU A 208 -20.26 0.36 4.03
N THR A 209 -19.89 1.23 4.97
CA THR A 209 -20.52 1.33 6.30
C THR A 209 -21.64 2.38 6.37
N ASN A 210 -21.88 3.11 5.27
CA ASN A 210 -22.77 4.28 5.23
C ASN A 210 -22.47 5.32 6.34
N ASN A 211 -21.19 5.47 6.69
CA ASN A 211 -20.72 6.42 7.69
C ASN A 211 -19.78 7.45 7.07
N SER A 212 -20.30 8.65 6.81
CA SER A 212 -19.56 9.70 6.11
C SER A 212 -18.39 10.29 6.91
N VAL A 213 -18.28 10.00 8.22
CA VAL A 213 -17.21 10.58 9.06
C VAL A 213 -15.83 10.22 8.50
N PHE A 214 -15.64 8.99 8.04
CA PHE A 214 -14.37 8.48 7.55
C PHE A 214 -13.89 9.26 6.30
N GLU A 215 -14.77 9.49 5.33
CA GLU A 215 -14.43 10.31 4.15
C GLU A 215 -14.21 11.78 4.54
N GLN A 216 -15.04 12.33 5.43
CA GLN A 216 -15.02 13.75 5.76
C GLN A 216 -13.71 14.17 6.43
N ILE A 217 -13.23 13.41 7.41
CA ILE A 217 -12.00 13.75 8.16
C ILE A 217 -10.75 13.70 7.25
N THR A 218 -10.65 12.68 6.40
CA THR A 218 -9.48 12.50 5.51
C THR A 218 -9.47 13.54 4.39
N LYS A 219 -10.65 13.86 3.83
CA LYS A 219 -10.82 14.97 2.89
C LYS A 219 -10.47 16.32 3.51
N ASN A 220 -10.80 16.53 4.78
CA ASN A 220 -10.42 17.74 5.51
C ASN A 220 -8.90 17.81 5.71
N ALA A 221 -8.23 16.70 6.02
CA ALA A 221 -6.77 16.64 6.12
C ALA A 221 -6.08 17.06 4.79
N VAL A 222 -6.50 16.49 3.66
CA VAL A 222 -5.98 16.84 2.33
C VAL A 222 -6.23 18.31 1.98
N ARG A 223 -7.43 18.82 2.28
CA ARG A 223 -7.75 20.25 2.11
C ARG A 223 -6.91 21.14 3.02
N GLY A 224 -6.64 20.69 4.25
CA GLY A 224 -5.77 21.36 5.20
C GLY A 224 -4.34 21.48 4.69
N ILE A 225 -3.80 20.42 4.11
CA ILE A 225 -2.50 20.43 3.42
C ILE A 225 -2.53 21.41 2.24
N TRP A 226 -3.52 21.29 1.36
CA TRP A 226 -3.62 22.11 0.14
C TRP A 226 -3.77 23.61 0.43
N ALA A 227 -4.49 23.96 1.49
CA ALA A 227 -4.67 25.34 1.94
C ALA A 227 -3.34 26.02 2.35
N ARG A 228 -2.31 25.23 2.67
CA ARG A 228 -1.01 25.70 3.15
C ARG A 228 0.08 25.69 2.09
N ARG A 229 -0.25 25.38 0.83
CA ARG A 229 0.69 25.44 -0.29
C ARG A 229 1.33 26.84 -0.42
N SER A 230 2.55 26.87 -0.94
CA SER A 230 3.27 28.10 -1.27
C SER A 230 2.59 28.88 -2.40
N LYS A 231 3.08 30.11 -2.67
CA LYS A 231 2.61 30.94 -3.80
C LYS A 231 2.82 30.28 -5.17
N ILE A 232 3.71 29.29 -5.26
CA ILE A 232 3.99 28.50 -6.47
C ILE A 232 3.22 27.17 -6.48
N ASN A 233 2.22 27.00 -5.61
CA ASN A 233 1.38 25.81 -5.47
C ASN A 233 2.12 24.51 -5.09
N LEU A 234 3.30 24.62 -4.47
CA LEU A 234 4.02 23.47 -3.89
C LEU A 234 3.78 23.37 -2.38
N VAL A 235 3.77 22.14 -1.87
CA VAL A 235 3.67 21.80 -0.45
C VAL A 235 5.04 21.34 0.08
N GLY A 236 5.30 21.50 1.37
CA GLY A 236 6.51 21.00 2.02
C GLY A 236 6.46 19.49 2.24
N ALA A 237 7.52 18.92 2.81
CA ALA A 237 7.61 17.50 3.13
C ALA A 237 7.07 17.18 4.53
N HIS A 238 7.26 18.09 5.51
CA HIS A 238 6.82 17.92 6.89
C HIS A 238 6.10 19.18 7.40
N ILE A 239 5.03 18.98 8.14
CA ILE A 239 4.12 20.03 8.64
C ILE A 239 3.84 19.84 10.12
N ASN A 240 3.81 20.96 10.85
CA ASN A 240 3.28 20.97 12.21
C ASN A 240 1.74 20.96 12.17
N VAL A 241 1.11 19.92 12.70
CA VAL A 241 -0.34 19.70 12.62
C VAL A 241 -1.17 20.60 13.54
N PHE A 242 -0.52 21.41 14.38
CA PHE A 242 -1.17 22.42 15.23
C PHE A 242 -1.04 23.82 14.60
N SER A 243 0.19 24.26 14.31
CA SER A 243 0.41 25.60 13.74
C SER A 243 0.11 25.66 12.24
N GLY A 244 0.22 24.53 11.54
CA GLY A 244 0.12 24.47 10.08
C GLY A 244 1.38 24.95 9.36
N GLU A 245 2.50 25.12 10.06
CA GLU A 245 3.75 25.56 9.46
C GLU A 245 4.56 24.39 8.91
N TRP A 246 5.12 24.57 7.70
CA TRP A 246 6.06 23.62 7.10
C TRP A 246 7.40 23.67 7.83
N THR A 247 7.82 22.53 8.40
CA THR A 247 9.12 22.36 9.07
C THR A 247 10.21 21.89 8.11
N GLN A 248 9.82 21.26 7.01
CA GLN A 248 10.70 20.96 5.88
C GLN A 248 10.00 21.40 4.58
N LYS A 249 10.63 22.34 3.86
CA LYS A 249 10.08 23.01 2.67
C LYS A 249 10.75 22.53 1.40
#